data_AF-C5F215-F1
#
_entry.id   AF-C5F215-F1
#
_cell.length_a   1.000
_cell.length_b   1.000
_cell.length_c   1.000
_cell.angle_alpha   90.00
_cell.angle_beta   90.00
_cell.angle_gamma   90.00
#
_symmetry.space_group_name_H-M   'P 1'
#
loop_
_entity.id
_entity.type
_entity.pdbx_description
1 polymer ?
#
loop_
_entity_poly.entity_id
_entity_poly.type
_entity_poly.pdbx_seq_one_letter_code
_entity_poly.pdbx_strand_id
1 'polypeptide(L)'
;MVMIFKVITSLIIAMVWYKLTSNQETAIFFFILMLVIFFIRPISYQSPTERQEYLDKFRKSKERQMNIEQLRREEKKKAQEERDKKRSKE
;
A
#
# COMPACT_ATOMS: atom_id res chain seq x y z
N MET A 1 -3.44 -21.46 6.20
CA MET A 1 -2.26 -22.36 6.20
C MET A 1 -1.08 -21.76 6.97
N VAL A 2 -0.40 -20.72 6.46
CA VAL A 2 0.85 -20.20 7.05
C VAL A 2 0.72 -19.73 8.51
N MET A 3 -0.42 -19.14 8.89
CA MET A 3 -0.69 -18.70 10.26
C MET A 3 -0.73 -19.86 11.27
N ILE A 4 -1.36 -20.98 10.89
CA ILE A 4 -1.49 -22.16 11.74
C ILE A 4 -0.11 -22.76 12.00
N PHE A 5 0.75 -22.84 10.98
CA PHE A 5 2.13 -23.30 11.13
C PHE A 5 2.93 -22.44 12.12
N LYS A 6 2.82 -21.11 12.07
CA LYS A 6 3.48 -20.21 13.03
C LYS A 6 3.07 -20.48 14.48
N VAL A 7 1.78 -20.76 14.70
CA VAL A 7 1.25 -21.09 16.03
C VAL A 7 1.74 -22.47 16.49
N ILE A 8 1.75 -23.47 15.60
CA ILE A 8 2.26 -24.81 15.93
C ILE A 8 3.77 -24.76 16.25
N THR A 9 4.56 -24.05 15.44
CA THR A 9 6.01 -23.93 15.67
C THR A 9 6.31 -23.20 16.99
N SER A 10 5.59 -22.13 17.31
CA SER A 10 5.75 -21.45 18.60
C SER A 10 5.37 -22.34 19.80
N LEU A 11 4.31 -23.14 19.68
CA LEU A 11 3.94 -24.14 20.71
C LEU A 11 5.02 -25.20 20.92
N ILE A 12 5.62 -25.71 19.83
CA ILE A 12 6.72 -26.69 19.93
C ILE A 12 7.91 -26.08 20.67
N ILE A 13 8.31 -24.85 20.32
CA ILE A 13 9.42 -24.14 20.97
C ILE A 13 9.14 -23.95 22.47
N ALA A 14 7.91 -23.56 22.83
CA ALA A 14 7.51 -23.38 24.22
C ALA A 14 7.53 -24.69 25.02
N MET A 15 7.04 -25.80 24.44
CA MET A 15 7.09 -27.12 25.06
C MET A 15 8.52 -27.62 25.28
N VAL A 16 9.41 -27.40 24.30
CA VAL A 16 10.84 -27.74 24.43
C VAL A 16 11.45 -26.94 25.58
N TRP A 17 11.14 -25.65 25.68
CA TRP A 17 11.63 -24.80 26.76
C TRP A 17 11.09 -25.18 28.14
N TYR A 18 9.82 -25.55 28.23
CA TYR A 18 9.23 -26.05 29.47
C TYR A 18 9.91 -27.33 29.95
N LYS A 19 10.21 -28.26 29.03
CA LYS A 19 10.90 -29.50 29.35
C LYS A 19 12.33 -29.27 29.88
N LEU A 20 13.03 -28.26 29.34
CA LEU A 20 14.41 -27.96 29.72
C LEU A 20 14.52 -27.20 31.05
N THR A 21 13.60 -26.27 31.30
CA THR A 21 13.71 -25.33 32.42
C THR A 21 12.85 -25.73 33.61
N SER A 22 11.85 -26.61 33.40
CA SER A 22 10.78 -26.94 34.35
C SER A 22 10.07 -25.71 34.94
N ASN A 23 10.22 -24.55 34.30
CA ASN A 23 9.68 -23.27 34.74
C ASN A 23 8.61 -22.82 33.74
N GLN A 24 7.38 -22.78 34.22
CA GLN A 24 6.22 -22.43 33.41
C GLN A 24 6.25 -20.96 32.94
N GLU A 25 6.74 -20.04 33.77
CA GLU A 25 6.80 -18.61 33.42
C GLU A 25 7.75 -18.38 32.24
N THR A 26 8.92 -19.03 32.26
CA THR A 26 9.90 -18.93 31.16
C THR A 26 9.36 -19.51 29.86
N ALA A 27 8.63 -20.62 29.90
CA ALA A 27 8.03 -21.23 28.71
C ALA A 27 6.92 -20.35 28.12
N ILE A 28 6.09 -19.73 28.96
CA ILE A 28 5.05 -18.79 28.53
C ILE A 28 5.69 -17.55 27.90
N PHE A 29 6.76 -17.01 28.52
CA PHE A 29 7.49 -15.87 27.96
C PHE A 29 8.03 -16.18 26.56
N PHE A 30 8.69 -17.33 26.38
CA PHE A 30 9.22 -17.74 25.07
C PHE A 30 8.13 -18.00 24.03
N PHE A 31 6.98 -18.52 24.45
CA PHE A 31 5.83 -18.69 23.56
C PHE A 31 5.34 -17.34 23.01
N ILE A 32 5.11 -16.37 23.89
CA ILE A 32 4.65 -15.03 23.52
C ILE A 32 5.70 -14.33 22.65
N LEU A 33 6.98 -14.41 23.03
CA LEU A 33 8.09 -13.85 22.27
C LEU A 33 8.12 -14.39 20.83
N MET A 34 7.98 -15.71 20.64
CA MET A 34 7.98 -16.32 19.32
C MET A 34 6.75 -15.96 18.49
N LEU A 35 5.58 -15.80 19.12
CA LEU A 35 4.41 -15.29 18.43
C LEU A 35 4.67 -13.87 17.93
N VAL A 36 5.23 -12.98 18.75
CA VAL A 36 5.55 -11.61 18.32
C VAL A 36 6.51 -11.63 17.13
N ILE A 37 7.60 -12.38 17.20
CA ILE A 37 8.59 -12.48 16.12
C ILE A 37 7.96 -13.02 14.82
N PHE A 38 7.13 -14.06 14.90
CA PHE A 38 6.51 -14.65 13.72
C PHE A 38 5.38 -13.80 13.11
N PHE A 39 4.73 -12.96 13.91
CA PHE A 39 3.63 -12.12 13.45
C PHE A 39 4.06 -10.70 13.06
N ILE A 40 5.23 -10.25 13.50
CA ILE A 40 5.89 -9.09 12.90
C ILE A 40 6.11 -9.43 11.43
N ARG A 41 5.35 -8.76 10.55
CA ARG A 41 5.58 -8.89 9.10
C ARG A 41 6.99 -8.34 8.84
N PRO A 42 7.88 -9.11 8.18
CA PRO A 42 9.07 -8.50 7.64
C PRO A 42 8.61 -7.38 6.71
N ILE A 43 9.31 -6.24 6.73
CA ILE A 43 9.05 -5.14 5.81
C ILE A 43 9.24 -5.72 4.40
N SER A 44 8.13 -6.09 3.77
CA SER A 44 8.13 -6.68 2.45
C SER A 44 8.59 -5.58 1.51
N TYR A 45 9.79 -5.76 0.95
CA TYR A 45 10.27 -4.89 -0.13
C TYR A 45 9.23 -4.98 -1.25
N GLN A 46 8.49 -3.90 -1.46
CA GLN A 46 7.52 -3.82 -2.53
C GLN A 46 8.26 -4.12 -3.83
N SER A 47 7.78 -5.11 -4.59
CA SER A 47 8.52 -5.56 -5.77
C SER A 47 8.74 -4.36 -6.72
N PRO A 48 9.94 -4.19 -7.32
CA PRO A 48 10.23 -3.07 -8.22
C PRO A 48 9.19 -2.93 -9.34
N THR A 49 8.62 -4.06 -9.77
CA THR A 49 7.55 -4.20 -10.77
C THR A 49 6.22 -3.58 -10.30
N GLU A 50 5.75 -3.87 -9.08
CA GLU A 50 4.51 -3.25 -8.57
C GLU A 50 4.65 -1.73 -8.41
N ARG A 51 5.85 -1.26 -8.05
CA ARG A 51 6.13 0.16 -7.95
C ARG A 51 6.11 0.85 -9.33
N GLN A 52 6.64 0.19 -10.36
CA GLN A 52 6.61 0.69 -11.74
C GLN A 52 5.17 0.74 -12.27
N GLU A 53 4.37 -0.30 -12.05
CA GLU A 53 2.96 -0.29 -12.45
C GLU A 53 2.16 0.84 -11.80
N TYR A 54 2.42 1.10 -10.51
CA TYR A 54 1.80 2.22 -9.80
C TYR A 54 2.20 3.57 -10.41
N LEU A 55 3.49 3.76 -10.68
CA LEU A 55 4.01 4.98 -11.30
C LEU A 55 3.44 5.22 -12.71
N ASP A 56 3.29 4.16 -13.51
CA ASP A 56 2.72 4.26 -14.85
C ASP A 56 1.23 4.61 -14.83
N LYS A 57 0.47 3.99 -13.91
CA LYS A 57 -0.95 4.35 -13.70
C LYS A 57 -1.09 5.81 -13.25
N PHE A 58 -0.20 6.27 -12.37
CA PHE A 58 -0.20 7.64 -11.88
C PHE A 58 0.16 8.66 -12.96
N ARG A 59 1.15 8.36 -13.81
CA ARG A 59 1.50 9.23 -14.95
C ARG A 59 0.35 9.35 -15.95
N LYS A 60 -0.25 8.22 -16.34
CA LYS A 60 -1.41 8.19 -17.26
C LYS A 60 -2.61 8.96 -16.72
N SER A 61 -2.88 8.90 -15.41
CA SER A 61 -3.99 9.66 -14.82
C SER A 61 -3.73 11.16 -14.83
N LYS A 62 -2.50 11.58 -14.55
CA LYS A 62 -2.08 12.99 -14.58
C LYS A 62 -2.14 13.57 -16.00
N GLU A 63 -1.67 12.84 -17.00
CA GLU A 63 -1.75 13.25 -18.40
C GLU A 63 -3.19 13.45 -18.87
N ARG A 64 -4.09 12.53 -18.50
CA ARG A 64 -5.53 12.67 -18.80
C ARG A 64 -6.13 13.91 -18.17
N GLN A 65 -5.80 14.20 -16.90
CA GLN A 65 -6.30 15.40 -16.22
C GLN A 65 -5.81 16.69 -16.90
N MET A 66 -4.52 16.76 -17.25
CA MET A 66 -3.98 17.92 -17.96
C MET A 66 -4.64 18.12 -19.33
N ASN A 67 -4.87 17.05 -20.08
CA ASN A 67 -5.50 17.13 -21.40
C ASN A 67 -6.96 17.63 -21.30
N ILE A 68 -7.72 17.13 -20.32
CA ILE A 68 -9.08 17.60 -20.06
C ILE A 68 -9.08 19.09 -19.65
N GLU A 69 -8.13 19.51 -18.83
CA GLU A 69 -8.03 20.91 -18.42
C GLU A 69 -7.64 21.82 -19.60
N GLN A 70 -6.75 21.38 -20.49
CA GLN A 70 -6.40 22.09 -21.71
C GLN A 70 -7.61 22.26 -22.63
N LEU A 71 -8.36 21.18 -22.89
CA LEU A 71 -9.58 21.23 -23.69
C LEU A 71 -10.60 22.22 -23.11
N ARG A 72 -10.81 22.21 -21.78
CA ARG A 72 -11.69 23.18 -21.12
C ARG A 72 -11.22 24.62 -21.27
N ARG A 73 -9.90 24.87 -21.25
CA ARG A 73 -9.34 26.21 -21.45
C ARG A 73 -9.53 26.67 -22.91
N GLU A 74 -9.36 25.78 -23.88
CA GLU A 74 -9.57 26.08 -25.30
C GLU A 74 -11.03 26.39 -25.60
N GLU A 75 -11.97 25.60 -25.07
CA GLU A 75 -13.41 25.86 -25.21
C GLU A 75 -13.80 27.21 -24.60
N LYS A 76 -13.28 27.54 -23.42
CA LYS A 76 -13.50 28.85 -22.79
C LYS A 76 -12.96 30.01 -23.62
N LYS A 77 -11.75 29.86 -24.19
CA LYS A 77 -11.17 30.88 -25.07
C LYS A 77 -12.02 31.09 -26.32
N LYS A 78 -12.44 30.02 -27.00
CA LYS A 78 -13.32 30.10 -28.17
C LYS A 78 -14.65 30.78 -27.83
N ALA A 79 -15.26 30.42 -26.70
CA ALA A 79 -16.51 31.04 -26.25
C ALA A 79 -16.35 32.53 -25.91
N GLN A 80 -15.20 32.93 -25.39
CA GLN A 80 -14.90 34.34 -25.12
C GLN A 80 -14.66 35.13 -26.40
N GLU A 81 -13.88 34.60 -27.35
CA GLU A 81 -13.65 35.21 -28.66
C GLU A 81 -14.95 35.39 -29.46
N GLU A 82 -15.89 34.44 -29.39
CA GLU A 82 -17.21 34.58 -30.00
C GLU A 82 -18.07 35.68 -29.35
N ARG A 83 -18.01 35.84 -28.02
CA ARG A 83 -18.70 36.91 -27.30
C ARG A 83 -18.14 38.28 -27.66
N ASP A 84 -16.82 38.39 -27.74
CA ASP A 84 -16.14 39.65 -28.06
C ASP A 84 -16.41 40.06 -29.53
N LYS A 85 -16.44 39.11 -30.47
CA LYS A 85 -16.84 39.35 -31.87
C LYS A 85 -18.30 39.76 -32.04
N LYS A 86 -19.20 39.30 -31.18
CA LYS A 86 -20.61 39.73 -31.19
C LYS A 86 -20.77 41.15 -30.64
N ARG A 87 -20.05 41.49 -29.57
CA ARG A 87 -20.03 42.84 -28.99
C ARG A 87 -19.39 43.90 -29.88
N SER A 88 -18.45 43.54 -30.75
CA SER A 88 -17.82 44.49 -31.68
C SER A 88 -18.65 44.77 -32.95
N LYS A 89 -19.78 44.09 -33.13
CA LYS A 89 -20.68 44.22 -34.29
C LYS A 89 -22.01 44.91 -33.96
N GLU A 90 -22.28 45.17 -32.67
CA GLU A 90 -23.28 46.12 -32.18
C GLU A 90 -22.64 47.51 -32.02
#